data_AF-A0A352XLD3-F1
#
_entry.id   AF-A0A352XLD3-F1
#
_cell.length_a   1.000
_cell.length_b   1.000
_cell.length_c   1.000
_cell.angle_alpha   90.00
_cell.angle_beta   90.00
_cell.angle_gamma   90.00
#
_symmetry.space_group_name_H-M   'P 1'
#
loop_
_entity.id
_entity.type
_entity.pdbx_description
1 polymer ?
#
loop_
_entity_poly.entity_id
_entity_poly.type
_entity_poly.pdbx_seq_one_letter_code
_entity_poly.pdbx_strand_id
1 'polypeptide(L)' 'MNLTWKRTLRTSSSERFFALHQGQDAAAADLHYLANGTIAGTVITLKNSGIKDEDIPALLSALDDEFLPDVELSHGNLT' A
#
# COMPACT_ATOMS: atom_id res chain seq x y z
N MET A 1 -1.79 9.60 -10.79
CA MET A 1 -2.76 9.90 -9.72
C MET A 1 -2.09 10.81 -8.70
N ASN A 2 -2.76 11.85 -8.19
CA ASN A 2 -2.21 12.64 -7.07
C ASN A 2 -2.55 11.95 -5.75
N LEU A 3 -1.68 11.03 -5.32
CA LEU A 3 -1.84 10.23 -4.12
C LEU A 3 -0.65 10.46 -3.21
N THR A 4 -0.87 10.56 -1.91
CA THR A 4 0.21 10.68 -0.93
C THR A 4 -0.01 9.66 0.17
N TRP A 5 0.89 8.69 0.28
CA TRP A 5 0.88 7.75 1.37
C TRP A 5 1.58 8.33 2.60
N LYS A 6 1.06 7.99 3.77
CA LYS A 6 1.66 8.34 5.05
C LYS A 6 1.68 7.11 5.94
N ARG A 7 2.88 6.74 6.38
CA ARG A 7 3.07 5.72 7.41
C ARG A 7 2.50 6.22 8.74
N THR A 8 1.65 5.41 9.34
CA THR A 8 1.04 5.68 10.65
C THR A 8 1.66 4.84 11.77
N LEU A 9 2.14 3.65 11.44
CA LEU A 9 2.77 2.72 12.37
C LEU A 9 3.87 1.91 11.69
N ARG A 10 4.97 1.69 12.41
CA ARG A 10 6.03 0.74 12.06
C ARG A 10 6.38 -0.10 13.27
N THR A 11 6.36 -1.41 13.11
CA THR A 11 6.92 -2.36 14.08
C THR A 11 8.04 -3.16 13.41
N SER A 12 8.63 -4.11 14.14
CA SER A 12 9.62 -5.03 13.57
C SER A 12 9.05 -5.99 12.51
N SER A 13 7.73 -6.18 12.47
CA SER A 13 7.09 -7.17 11.59
C SER A 13 5.88 -6.64 10.82
N SER A 14 5.51 -5.37 10.98
CA SER A 14 4.35 -4.80 10.28
C SER A 14 4.46 -3.30 10.05
N GLU A 15 3.76 -2.82 9.04
CA GLU A 15 3.56 -1.40 8.75
C GLU A 15 2.10 -1.09 8.50
N ARG A 16 1.71 0.15 8.80
CA ARG A 16 0.38 0.67 8.48
C ARG A 16 0.48 2.02 7.81
N PHE A 17 -0.41 2.27 6.86
CA PHE A 17 -0.43 3.50 6.06
C PHE A 17 -1.85 4.02 5.87
N PHE A 18 -1.94 5.34 5.67
CA PHE A 18 -3.10 5.99 5.06
C PHE A 18 -2.68 6.70 3.78
N ALA A 19 -3.47 6.55 2.72
CA ALA A 19 -3.37 7.34 1.50
C ALA A 19 -4.32 8.54 1.57
N LEU A 20 -3.82 9.69 1.15
CA LEU A 20 -4.62 10.86 0.82
C LEU A 20 -4.75 10.98 -0.69
N HIS A 21 -5.96 11.15 -1.19
CA HIS A 21 -6.25 11.51 -2.57
C HIS A 21 -6.98 12.85 -2.58
N GLN A 22 -6.43 13.84 -3.30
CA GLN A 22 -7.02 15.20 -3.36
C GLN A 22 -7.31 15.82 -1.98
N GLY A 23 -6.47 15.52 -0.99
CA GLY A 23 -6.62 16.02 0.38
C GLY A 23 -7.67 15.30 1.24
N GLN A 24 -8.26 14.20 0.75
CA GLN A 24 -9.19 13.35 1.51
C GLN A 24 -8.62 11.96 1.74
N ASP A 25 -9.02 11.31 2.83
CA ASP A 25 -8.65 9.93 3.12
C ASP A 25 -9.19 9.01 2.02
N ALA A 26 -8.29 8.24 1.41
CA ALA A 26 -8.59 7.47 0.21
C ALA A 26 -8.46 5.97 0.42
N ALA A 27 -7.40 5.54 1.10
CA ALA A 27 -7.18 4.14 1.40
C ALA A 27 -6.38 3.97 2.69
N ALA A 28 -6.50 2.79 3.29
CA ALA A 28 -5.60 2.32 4.32
C ALA A 28 -4.82 1.11 3.79
N ALA A 29 -3.59 0.92 4.23
CA ALA A 29 -2.83 -0.28 3.92
C ALA A 29 -2.21 -0.86 5.20
N ASP A 30 -2.32 -2.18 5.36
CA ASP A 30 -1.63 -2.96 6.39
C ASP A 30 -0.65 -3.91 5.69
N LEU A 31 0.64 -3.83 6.03
CA LEU A 31 1.69 -4.71 5.52
C LEU A 31 2.27 -5.56 6.64
N HIS A 32 2.53 -6.84 6.35
CA HIS A 32 3.10 -7.81 7.28
C HIS A 32 4.34 -8.45 6.67
N TYR A 33 5.45 -8.36 7.39
CA TYR A 33 6.74 -8.96 7.00
C TYR A 33 6.80 -10.36 7.58
N LEU A 34 6.81 -11.36 6.72
CA LEU A 34 6.79 -12.76 7.10
C LEU A 34 8.20 -13.31 7.27
N ALA A 35 8.36 -14.34 8.11
CA ALA A 35 9.66 -14.92 8.42
C ALA A 35 10.38 -15.55 7.21
N ASN A 36 9.64 -15.86 6.14
CA ASN A 36 10.18 -16.38 4.89
C ASN A 36 10.68 -15.26 3.93
N GLY A 37 10.70 -14.00 4.37
CA GLY A 37 11.13 -12.86 3.56
C GLY A 37 10.08 -12.32 2.59
N THR A 38 8.85 -12.87 2.60
CA THR A 38 7.74 -12.34 1.80
C THR A 38 6.96 -11.28 2.58
N ILE A 39 6.20 -10.45 1.85
CA ILE A 39 5.32 -9.45 2.45
C ILE A 39 3.88 -9.77 2.08
N ALA A 40 3.00 -9.83 3.07
CA ALA A 40 1.56 -9.90 2.87
C ALA A 40 0.94 -8.53 3.14
N GLY A 41 0.13 -8.04 2.20
CA GLY A 41 -0.50 -6.73 2.29
C GLY A 41 -2.01 -6.80 2.15
N THR A 42 -2.72 -5.90 2.84
CA THR A 42 -4.14 -5.62 2.58
C THR A 42 -4.29 -4.12 2.35
N VAL A 43 -4.94 -3.77 1.25
CA VAL A 43 -5.31 -2.38 0.94
C VAL A 43 -6.82 -2.24 0.98
N ILE A 44 -7.30 -1.27 1.75
CA ILE A 44 -8.71 -1.00 1.97
C ILE A 44 -9.02 0.37 1.38
N THR A 45 -9.78 0.41 0.29
CA THR A 45 -10.27 1.68 -0.29
C THR A 45 -11.45 2.19 0.52
N LEU A 46 -11.44 3.47 0.86
CA LEU A 46 -12.54 4.11 1.59
C LEU A 46 -13.66 4.51 0.64
N LYS A 47 -14.90 4.36 1.10
CA LYS A 47 -16.07 4.82 0.34
C LYS A 47 -15.99 6.34 0.15
N ASN A 48 -16.48 6.81 -1.00
CA ASN A 48 -16.51 8.24 -1.38
C ASN A 48 -15.13 8.91 -1.50
N SER A 49 -14.04 8.14 -1.54
CA SER A 49 -12.67 8.65 -1.76
C SER A 49 -12.39 9.14 -3.18
N GLY A 50 -13.28 8.81 -4.13
CA GLY A 50 -13.07 9.04 -5.55
C GLY A 50 -12.20 7.99 -6.24
N ILE A 51 -11.62 7.03 -5.49
CA ILE A 51 -10.92 5.86 -6.06
C ILE A 51 -11.94 4.92 -6.70
N LYS A 52 -11.68 4.54 -7.95
CA LYS A 52 -12.47 3.55 -8.69
C LYS A 52 -11.67 2.26 -8.90
N ASP A 53 -12.33 1.23 -9.41
CA ASP A 53 -11.67 -0.05 -9.71
C ASP A 53 -10.54 0.09 -10.74
N GLU A 54 -10.70 0.98 -11.73
CA GLU A 54 -9.68 1.31 -12.74
C GLU A 54 -8.42 1.95 -12.15
N ASP A 55 -8.53 2.53 -10.96
CA ASP A 55 -7.46 3.22 -10.24
C ASP A 55 -6.63 2.27 -9.35
N ILE A 56 -7.15 1.08 -9.04
CA ILE A 56 -6.51 0.11 -8.13
C ILE A 56 -5.08 -0.22 -8.56
N PRO A 57 -4.77 -0.51 -9.85
CA PRO A 57 -3.39 -0.80 -10.25
C PRO A 57 -2.43 0.35 -9.96
N ALA A 58 -2.84 1.60 -10.20
CA ALA A 58 -2.03 2.77 -9.93
C ALA A 58 -1.86 3.04 -8.43
N LEU A 59 -2.91 2.80 -7.63
CA LEU A 59 -2.86 2.87 -6.16
C LEU A 59 -1.83 1.89 -5.59
N LEU A 60 -1.86 0.63 -6.06
CA LEU A 60 -0.94 -0.41 -5.62
C LEU A 60 0.50 -0.12 -6.04
N SER A 61 0.72 0.30 -7.29
CA SER A 61 2.06 0.69 -7.79
C SER A 61 2.66 1.81 -6.93
N ALA A 62 1.88 2.82 -6.56
CA ALA A 62 2.37 3.92 -5.73
C ALA A 62 2.77 3.47 -4.32
N LEU A 63 2.09 2.46 -3.74
CA LEU A 63 2.46 1.90 -2.44
C LEU A 63 3.75 1.09 -2.54
N ASP A 64 3.90 0.32 -3.63
CA ASP A 64 5.05 -0.53 -3.92
C ASP A 64 6.33 0.31 -4.12
N ASP A 65 6.27 1.28 -5.04
CA ASP A 65 7.38 2.17 -5.38
C ASP A 65 7.91 2.95 -4.16
N GLU A 66 7.03 3.34 -3.24
CA GLU A 66 7.39 4.22 -2.11
C GLU A 66 7.87 3.44 -0.86
N PHE A 67 7.34 2.24 -0.60
CA PHE A 67 7.59 1.54 0.67
C PHE A 67 8.08 0.10 0.54
N LEU A 68 8.04 -0.46 -0.65
CA LEU A 68 8.49 -1.82 -0.92
C LEU A 68 9.58 -1.89 -2.00
N PRO A 69 10.61 -1.01 -2.00
CA PRO A 69 11.61 -0.98 -3.06
C PRO A 69 12.43 -2.28 -3.17
N ASP A 70 12.44 -3.11 -2.12
CA ASP A 70 13.11 -4.43 -2.10
C ASP A 70 12.17 -5.61 -2.46
N VAL A 71 10.88 -5.34 -2.73
CA VAL A 71 9.88 -6.35 -3.11
C VAL A 71 9.55 -6.20 -4.58
N GLU A 72 10.39 -6.77 -5.45
CA GLU A 72 10.06 -6.84 -6.87
C GLU A 72 9.14 -8.04 -7.16
N LEU A 73 8.11 -7.84 -7.98
CA LEU A 73 7.30 -8.91 -8.59
C LEU A 73 8.14 -9.99 -9.29
N SER A 74 9.33 -9.64 -9.80
CA SER A 74 10.30 -10.56 -10.42
C SER A 74 10.88 -11.59 -9.44
N HIS A 75 10.90 -11.27 -8.14
CA HIS A 75 11.49 -12.10 -7.09
C HIS A 75 10.47 -13.01 -6.37
N GLY A 76 9.18 -12.94 -6.74
CA GLY A 76 8.15 -13.90 -6.30
C GLY A 76 7.66 -13.73 -4.85
N ASN A 77 7.91 -12.58 -4.25
CA ASN A 77 7.58 -12.19 -2.88
C ASN A 77 6.33 -11.29 -2.78
N LEU A 78 5.68 -11.04 -3.92
CA LEU A 78 4.32 -10.51 -4.04
C LEU A 78 3.47 -11.59 -4.75
N THR A 79 2.47 -12.16 -4.05
CA THR A 79 1.52 -13.15 -4.62
C THR A 79 0.15 -12.56 -4.83
#